data_AF-A0A1C3WD35-F1
#
_entry.id   AF-A0A1C3WD35-F1
#
_cell.length_a   1.000
_cell.length_b   1.000
_cell.length_c   1.000
_cell.angle_alpha   90.00
_cell.angle_beta   90.00
_cell.angle_gamma   90.00
#
_symmetry.space_group_name_H-M   'P 1'
#
loop_
_entity.id
_entity.type
_entity.pdbx_description
1 polymer ?
#
loop_
_entity_poly.entity_id
_entity_poly.type
_entity_poly.pdbx_seq_one_letter_code
_entity_poly.pdbx_strand_id
1 'polypeptide(L)'
;MRRRVVIPQRKRIFLGCEGESEQSYGALLTRVVGAQRQDFFLDTILLRPGGGDPLALIQLAAKKKKQGEKKGDYAAAFVLMDSDKRGFAPQRDQQAQTLANAEGLTIIWQEPCHEALLLRHFPNAQQLKPQSTALAIAALIGKYAEYAKGMPAAKLAAVIDAAGLRRARGVEPGLNALLMALGFQ
;
A
#
# COMPACT_ATOMS: atom_id res chain seq x y z
N MET A 1 4.53 -18.56 41.63
CA MET A 1 5.14 -18.55 40.29
C MET A 1 4.39 -17.57 39.39
N ARG A 2 5.01 -16.47 38.95
CA ARG A 2 4.41 -15.56 37.96
C ARG A 2 4.54 -16.20 36.58
N ARG A 3 3.41 -16.58 35.97
CA ARG A 3 3.37 -17.13 34.60
C ARG A 3 3.88 -16.04 33.66
N ARG A 4 5.04 -16.26 33.03
CA ARG A 4 5.63 -15.33 32.06
C ARG A 4 4.65 -15.22 30.90
N VAL A 5 4.03 -14.05 30.73
CA VAL A 5 3.15 -13.77 29.60
C VAL A 5 4.03 -13.78 28.35
N VAL A 6 3.93 -14.84 27.56
CA VAL A 6 4.58 -14.92 26.24
C VAL A 6 3.76 -14.03 25.32
N ILE A 7 4.23 -12.81 25.08
CA ILE A 7 3.65 -11.93 24.08
C ILE A 7 4.01 -12.54 22.72
N PRO A 8 3.04 -12.98 21.90
CA PRO A 8 3.32 -13.49 20.57
C PRO A 8 4.06 -12.42 19.76
N GLN A 9 5.15 -12.79 19.08
CA GLN A 9 5.81 -11.83 18.19
C GLN A 9 4.87 -11.46 17.05
N ARG A 10 4.74 -10.14 16.82
CA ARG A 10 3.92 -9.61 15.73
C ARG A 10 4.54 -9.99 14.38
N LYS A 11 3.72 -10.44 13.44
CA LYS A 11 4.14 -10.66 12.06
C LYS A 11 4.56 -9.32 11.45
N ARG A 12 5.83 -9.19 11.07
CA ARG A 12 6.32 -7.99 10.39
C ARG A 12 5.98 -8.06 8.91
N ILE A 13 5.41 -7.00 8.36
CA ILE A 13 5.09 -6.88 6.94
C ILE A 13 5.74 -5.62 6.42
N PHE A 14 6.53 -5.74 5.35
CA PHE A 14 7.16 -4.60 4.70
C PHE A 14 6.19 -3.97 3.69
N LEU A 15 6.07 -2.65 3.70
CA LEU A 15 5.31 -1.89 2.71
C LEU A 15 6.16 -0.73 2.18
N GLY A 16 6.61 -0.86 0.93
CA GLY A 16 7.24 0.22 0.19
C GLY A 16 6.19 1.18 -0.39
N CYS A 17 6.40 2.47 -0.19
CA CYS A 17 5.50 3.55 -0.62
C CYS A 17 6.24 4.51 -1.52
N GLU A 18 5.74 4.80 -2.71
CA GLU A 18 6.35 5.77 -3.63
C GLU A 18 6.38 7.20 -3.05
N GLY A 19 5.28 7.62 -2.40
CA GLY A 19 5.10 8.96 -1.87
C GLY A 19 4.48 9.01 -0.48
N GLU A 20 4.23 10.24 -0.04
CA GLU A 20 3.64 10.53 1.28
C GLU A 20 2.17 10.12 1.38
N SER A 21 1.45 10.12 0.24
CA SER A 21 0.06 9.64 0.18
C SER A 21 -0.02 8.15 0.50
N GLU A 22 0.82 7.32 -0.12
CA GLU A 22 0.88 5.88 0.10
C GLU A 22 1.37 5.57 1.52
N GLN A 23 2.32 6.36 2.04
CA GLN A 23 2.77 6.21 3.42
C GLN A 23 1.63 6.48 4.42
N SER A 24 0.86 7.55 4.19
CA SER A 24 -0.31 7.87 5.00
C SER A 24 -1.38 6.78 4.90
N TYR A 25 -1.52 6.16 3.73
CA TYR A 25 -2.39 5.00 3.54
C TYR A 25 -1.90 3.76 4.31
N GLY A 26 -0.59 3.48 4.35
CA GLY A 26 -0.04 2.42 5.20
C GLY A 26 -0.34 2.62 6.70
N ALA A 27 -0.25 3.86 7.18
CA ALA A 27 -0.64 4.21 8.54
C ALA A 27 -2.17 4.09 8.77
N LEU A 28 -2.99 4.41 7.76
CA LEU A 28 -4.44 4.16 7.77
C LEU A 28 -4.74 2.66 7.93
N LEU A 29 -4.09 1.81 7.13
CA LEU A 29 -4.27 0.35 7.22
C LEU A 29 -3.92 -0.16 8.62
N THR A 30 -2.80 0.31 9.18
CA THR A 30 -2.40 -0.04 10.55
C THR A 30 -3.47 0.34 11.56
N ARG A 31 -4.11 1.50 11.42
CA ARG A 31 -5.18 1.96 12.32
C ARG A 31 -6.44 1.13 12.18
N VAL A 32 -6.94 0.97 10.95
CA VAL A 32 -8.24 0.31 10.70
C VAL A 32 -8.16 -1.19 10.97
N VAL A 33 -7.09 -1.86 10.52
CA VAL A 33 -6.87 -3.29 10.80
C VAL A 33 -6.47 -3.50 12.26
N GLY A 34 -5.68 -2.57 12.82
CA GLY A 34 -5.26 -2.57 14.24
C GLY A 34 -6.41 -2.54 15.24
N ALA A 35 -7.56 -1.97 14.85
CA ALA A 35 -8.78 -1.99 15.65
C ALA A 35 -9.41 -3.40 15.75
N GLN A 36 -9.08 -4.29 14.82
CA GLN A 36 -9.58 -5.67 14.80
C GLN A 36 -8.55 -6.65 15.35
N ARG A 37 -7.26 -6.49 14.98
CA ARG A 37 -6.18 -7.39 15.40
C ARG A 37 -4.87 -6.65 15.63
N GLN A 38 -4.04 -7.17 16.54
CA GLN A 38 -2.78 -6.55 16.97
C GLN A 38 -1.56 -7.46 16.79
N ASP A 39 -1.72 -8.56 16.06
CA ASP A 39 -0.70 -9.59 15.83
C ASP A 39 0.22 -9.30 14.63
N PHE A 40 0.19 -8.07 14.09
CA PHE A 40 1.03 -7.63 12.98
C PHE A 40 1.74 -6.30 13.27
N PHE A 41 2.80 -6.04 12.52
CA PHE A 41 3.51 -4.77 12.45
C PHE A 41 3.75 -4.43 10.98
N LEU A 42 3.09 -3.38 10.49
CA LEU A 42 3.24 -2.91 9.11
C LEU A 42 4.35 -1.84 9.05
N ASP A 43 5.51 -2.25 8.56
CA ASP A 43 6.69 -1.41 8.40
C ASP A 43 6.57 -0.60 7.10
N THR A 44 6.03 0.62 7.23
CA THR A 44 5.74 1.50 6.08
C THR A 44 6.95 2.37 5.76
N ILE A 45 7.57 2.14 4.60
CA ILE A 45 8.83 2.76 4.19
C ILE A 45 8.62 3.60 2.93
N LEU A 46 8.96 4.88 3.04
CA LEU A 46 8.96 5.81 1.91
C LEU A 46 10.15 5.55 0.97
N LEU A 47 9.87 5.42 -0.32
CA LEU A 47 10.79 5.11 -1.41
C LEU A 47 10.86 6.31 -2.36
N ARG A 48 11.92 7.11 -2.24
CA ARG A 48 12.16 8.26 -3.15
C ARG A 48 13.37 7.97 -4.05
N PRO A 49 13.25 7.14 -5.10
CA PRO A 49 14.37 6.85 -5.99
C PRO A 49 14.73 8.03 -6.92
N GLY A 50 13.89 9.08 -6.99
CA GLY A 50 14.05 10.20 -7.91
C GLY A 50 13.67 9.80 -9.34
N GLY A 51 12.47 10.20 -9.80
CA GLY A 51 12.04 10.05 -11.20
C GLY A 51 10.87 9.09 -11.47
N GLY A 52 10.39 8.33 -10.49
CA GLY A 52 9.25 7.41 -10.67
C GLY A 52 9.52 6.29 -11.68
N ASP A 53 10.76 5.85 -11.77
CA ASP A 53 11.14 4.67 -12.55
C ASP A 53 10.83 3.39 -11.75
N PRO A 54 10.03 2.45 -12.30
CA PRO A 54 9.64 1.21 -11.62
C PRO A 54 10.84 0.38 -11.14
N LEU A 55 11.90 0.25 -11.95
CA LEU A 55 13.04 -0.59 -11.59
C LEU A 55 13.83 0.01 -10.42
N ALA A 56 14.12 1.32 -10.45
CA ALA A 56 14.81 2.00 -9.36
C ALA A 56 14.01 1.93 -8.05
N LEU A 57 12.68 2.00 -8.14
CA LEU A 57 11.80 1.88 -6.98
C LEU A 57 11.89 0.48 -6.36
N ILE A 58 11.83 -0.59 -7.16
CA ILE A 58 11.99 -1.97 -6.66
C ILE A 58 13.40 -2.22 -6.11
N GLN A 59 14.45 -1.71 -6.76
CA GLN A 59 15.82 -1.81 -6.24
C GLN A 59 15.96 -1.16 -4.86
N LEU A 60 15.37 0.03 -4.69
CA LEU A 60 15.36 0.72 -3.40
C LEU A 60 14.52 -0.04 -2.37
N ALA A 61 13.36 -0.57 -2.75
CA ALA A 61 12.51 -1.39 -1.89
C ALA A 61 13.26 -2.63 -1.38
N ALA A 62 13.92 -3.37 -2.26
CA ALA A 62 14.72 -4.55 -1.90
C ALA A 62 15.85 -4.19 -0.93
N LYS A 63 16.58 -3.09 -1.19
CA LYS A 63 17.62 -2.59 -0.29
C LYS A 63 17.06 -2.24 1.10
N LYS A 64 15.92 -1.54 1.16
CA LYS A 64 15.27 -1.13 2.41
C LYS A 64 14.70 -2.33 3.18
N LYS A 65 14.12 -3.31 2.47
CA LYS A 65 13.68 -4.58 3.04
C LYS A 65 14.86 -5.29 3.73
N LYS A 66 15.97 -5.52 3.02
CA LYS A 66 17.18 -6.14 3.59
C LYS A 66 17.73 -5.40 4.81
N GLN A 67 17.66 -4.07 4.81
CA GLN A 67 18.04 -3.27 5.99
C GLN A 67 17.08 -3.47 7.17
N GLY A 68 15.78 -3.56 6.90
CA GLY A 68 14.76 -3.81 7.92
C GLY A 68 14.78 -5.22 8.50
N GLU A 69 15.23 -6.21 7.72
CA GLU A 69 15.41 -7.61 8.15
C GLU A 69 16.48 -7.76 9.25
N LYS A 70 17.40 -6.80 9.37
CA LYS A 70 18.33 -6.74 10.51
C LYS A 70 17.63 -6.64 11.88
N LYS A 71 16.35 -6.24 11.90
CA LYS A 71 15.51 -6.14 13.10
C LYS A 71 14.56 -7.36 13.25
N GLY A 72 14.66 -8.36 12.38
CA GLY A 72 13.81 -9.54 12.30
C GLY A 72 13.19 -9.73 10.91
N ASP A 73 12.84 -10.95 10.55
CA ASP A 73 12.35 -11.27 9.21
C ASP A 73 10.96 -10.67 8.93
N TYR A 74 10.69 -10.38 7.66
CA TYR A 74 9.36 -10.03 7.18
C TYR A 74 8.60 -11.27 6.75
N ALA A 75 7.37 -11.42 7.24
CA ALA A 75 6.45 -12.48 6.84
C ALA A 75 5.90 -12.27 5.41
N ALA A 76 5.82 -11.02 4.96
CA ALA A 76 5.44 -10.63 3.61
C ALA A 76 5.99 -9.25 3.28
N ALA A 77 6.15 -8.94 1.99
CA ALA A 77 6.67 -7.66 1.54
C ALA A 77 5.91 -7.17 0.29
N PHE A 78 5.49 -5.92 0.32
CA PHE A 78 4.68 -5.29 -0.72
C PHE A 78 5.27 -3.95 -1.13
N VAL A 79 4.95 -3.50 -2.34
CA VAL A 79 5.28 -2.17 -2.85
C VAL A 79 4.06 -1.58 -3.53
N LEU A 80 3.62 -0.39 -3.10
CA LEU A 80 2.62 0.41 -3.79
C LEU A 80 3.30 1.21 -4.90
N MET A 81 2.79 1.07 -6.12
CA MET A 81 3.38 1.71 -7.30
C MET A 81 2.28 2.16 -8.26
N ASP A 82 2.35 3.41 -8.69
CA ASP A 82 1.48 3.96 -9.71
C ASP A 82 1.73 3.29 -11.07
N SER A 83 0.67 3.06 -11.83
CA SER A 83 0.78 2.47 -13.17
C SER A 83 0.88 3.52 -14.27
N ASP A 84 0.87 4.81 -13.95
CA ASP A 84 0.83 5.92 -14.91
C ASP A 84 2.02 5.89 -15.88
N LYS A 85 3.19 5.44 -15.41
CA LYS A 85 4.42 5.27 -16.20
C LYS A 85 4.68 3.85 -16.69
N ARG A 86 3.81 2.90 -16.36
CA ARG A 86 3.93 1.52 -16.83
C ARG A 86 3.71 1.46 -18.34
N GLY A 87 4.56 0.71 -19.03
CA GLY A 87 4.53 0.56 -20.49
C GLY A 87 5.35 1.60 -21.25
N PHE A 88 5.79 2.70 -20.61
CA PHE A 88 6.71 3.66 -21.25
C PHE A 88 8.08 3.03 -21.54
N ALA A 89 8.54 2.12 -20.68
CA ALA A 89 9.78 1.38 -20.86
C ALA A 89 9.55 -0.12 -20.53
N PRO A 90 8.96 -0.91 -21.45
CA PRO A 90 8.54 -2.29 -21.17
C PRO A 90 9.65 -3.21 -20.65
N GLN A 91 10.89 -3.00 -21.11
CA GLN A 91 12.05 -3.74 -20.61
C GLN A 91 12.32 -3.44 -19.13
N ARG A 92 12.16 -2.19 -18.70
CA ARG A 92 12.33 -1.80 -17.30
C ARG A 92 11.22 -2.35 -16.43
N ASP A 93 9.98 -2.37 -16.93
CA ASP A 93 8.85 -2.99 -16.23
C ASP A 93 9.09 -4.49 -16.01
N GLN A 94 9.57 -5.19 -17.04
CA GLN A 94 9.92 -6.61 -16.94
C GLN A 94 11.08 -6.85 -15.96
N GLN A 95 12.11 -5.99 -15.98
CA GLN A 95 13.21 -6.05 -15.02
C GLN A 95 12.73 -5.80 -13.59
N ALA A 96 11.85 -4.82 -13.39
CA ALA A 96 11.26 -4.51 -12.09
C ALA A 96 10.45 -5.69 -11.55
N GLN A 97 9.61 -6.32 -12.39
CA GLN A 97 8.86 -7.51 -12.02
C GLN A 97 9.78 -8.70 -11.69
N THR A 98 10.82 -8.92 -12.49
CA THR A 98 11.79 -10.00 -12.27
C THR A 98 12.52 -9.82 -10.95
N LEU A 99 12.99 -8.60 -10.67
CA LEU A 99 13.66 -8.27 -9.40
C LEU A 99 12.71 -8.38 -8.21
N ALA A 100 11.47 -7.92 -8.35
CA ALA A 100 10.47 -8.02 -7.30
C ALA A 100 10.22 -9.49 -6.92
N ASN A 101 10.05 -10.37 -7.92
CA ASN A 101 9.88 -11.80 -7.70
C ASN A 101 11.10 -12.42 -7.00
N ALA A 102 12.31 -12.11 -7.47
CA ALA A 102 13.55 -12.62 -6.89
C ALA A 102 13.76 -12.18 -5.43
N GLU A 103 13.28 -10.99 -5.07
CA GLU A 103 13.40 -10.41 -3.73
C GLU A 103 12.16 -10.68 -2.86
N GLY A 104 11.18 -11.48 -3.33
CA GLY A 104 9.95 -11.77 -2.60
C GLY A 104 9.12 -10.53 -2.29
N LEU A 105 9.07 -9.57 -3.22
CA LEU A 105 8.26 -8.36 -3.18
C LEU A 105 7.04 -8.52 -4.08
N THR A 106 5.86 -8.28 -3.54
CA THR A 106 4.62 -8.21 -4.34
C THR A 106 4.34 -6.76 -4.74
N ILE A 107 4.30 -6.49 -6.05
CA ILE A 107 3.93 -5.16 -6.56
C ILE A 107 2.41 -5.01 -6.54
N ILE A 108 1.93 -3.96 -5.89
CA ILE A 108 0.52 -3.54 -5.90
C ILE A 108 0.44 -2.36 -6.87
N TRP A 109 0.09 -2.68 -8.11
CA TRP A 109 -0.17 -1.67 -9.15
C TRP A 109 -1.41 -0.86 -8.79
N GLN A 110 -1.30 0.46 -8.90
CA GLN A 110 -2.38 1.40 -8.64
C GLN A 110 -2.78 2.02 -9.98
N GLU A 111 -3.97 1.67 -10.48
CA GLU A 111 -4.40 2.03 -11.83
C GLU A 111 -5.38 3.22 -11.83
N PRO A 112 -4.99 4.39 -12.39
CA PRO A 112 -3.66 4.79 -12.86
C PRO A 112 -2.72 5.27 -11.76
N CYS A 113 -3.24 5.62 -10.59
CA CYS A 113 -2.46 6.17 -9.48
C CYS A 113 -3.08 5.87 -8.10
N HIS A 114 -2.41 6.28 -7.02
CA HIS A 114 -2.90 6.11 -5.66
C HIS A 114 -4.28 6.70 -5.39
N GLU A 115 -4.61 7.88 -5.93
CA GLU A 115 -5.96 8.45 -5.76
C GLU A 115 -7.06 7.55 -6.35
N ALA A 116 -6.76 6.83 -7.43
CA ALA A 116 -7.68 5.86 -8.00
C ALA A 116 -7.87 4.66 -7.07
N LEU A 117 -6.82 4.23 -6.35
CA LEU A 117 -6.94 3.22 -5.30
C LEU A 117 -7.82 3.72 -4.15
N LEU A 118 -7.64 4.96 -3.69
CA LEU A 118 -8.46 5.54 -2.63
C LEU A 118 -9.94 5.61 -3.01
N LEU A 119 -10.26 5.96 -4.27
CA LEU A 119 -11.64 5.96 -4.78
C LEU A 119 -12.38 4.65 -4.57
N ARG A 120 -11.69 3.50 -4.66
CA ARG A 120 -12.29 2.17 -4.47
C ARG A 120 -12.90 1.95 -3.09
N HIS A 121 -12.51 2.76 -2.12
CA HIS A 121 -13.00 2.69 -0.75
C HIS A 121 -14.35 3.37 -0.58
N PHE A 122 -14.79 4.20 -1.53
CA PHE A 122 -16.04 4.96 -1.40
C PHE A 122 -17.25 4.19 -1.95
N PRO A 123 -18.45 4.37 -1.37
CA PRO A 123 -19.68 3.83 -1.93
C PRO A 123 -19.92 4.30 -3.37
N ASN A 124 -20.34 3.37 -4.23
CA ASN A 124 -20.63 3.59 -5.64
C ASN A 124 -19.43 4.15 -6.44
N ALA A 125 -18.20 3.84 -6.00
CA ALA A 125 -16.95 4.26 -6.64
C ALA A 125 -15.99 3.10 -6.92
N GLN A 126 -16.32 1.89 -6.45
CA GLN A 126 -15.47 0.69 -6.53
C GLN A 126 -15.11 0.31 -7.95
N GLN A 127 -15.96 0.63 -8.94
CA GLN A 127 -15.75 0.29 -10.34
C GLN A 127 -15.28 1.48 -11.20
N LEU A 128 -15.12 2.68 -10.63
CA LEU A 128 -14.68 3.86 -11.40
C LEU A 128 -13.24 3.72 -11.87
N LYS A 129 -12.98 3.70 -13.17
CA LYS A 129 -11.62 3.59 -13.73
C LYS A 129 -11.23 4.90 -14.42
N PRO A 130 -10.83 5.96 -13.68
CA PRO A 130 -10.31 7.18 -14.28
C PRO A 130 -9.15 6.86 -15.22
N GLN A 131 -9.11 7.52 -16.37
CA GLN A 131 -8.07 7.27 -17.39
C GLN A 131 -6.76 8.01 -17.13
N SER A 132 -6.72 8.91 -16.13
CA SER A 132 -5.55 9.69 -15.78
C SER A 132 -5.54 10.06 -14.30
N THR A 133 -4.36 10.41 -13.79
CA THR A 133 -4.16 10.91 -12.43
C THR A 133 -5.03 12.13 -12.14
N ALA A 134 -5.16 13.06 -13.09
CA ALA A 134 -5.99 14.26 -12.92
C ALA A 134 -7.48 13.91 -12.76
N LEU A 135 -7.99 12.96 -13.56
CA LEU A 135 -9.37 12.50 -13.45
C LEU A 135 -9.62 11.71 -12.15
N ALA A 136 -8.63 10.94 -11.69
CA ALA A 136 -8.71 10.23 -10.41
C ALA A 136 -8.79 11.22 -9.23
N ILE A 137 -7.96 12.26 -9.23
CA ILE A 137 -8.03 13.33 -8.22
C ILE A 137 -9.38 14.03 -8.25
N ALA A 138 -9.86 14.44 -9.43
CA ALA A 138 -11.14 15.15 -9.56
C ALA A 138 -12.32 14.30 -9.06
N ALA A 139 -12.36 13.02 -9.42
CA ALA A 139 -13.39 12.10 -8.93
C ALA A 139 -13.29 11.87 -7.42
N LEU A 140 -12.07 11.81 -6.86
CA LEU A 140 -11.86 11.64 -5.42
C LEU A 140 -12.33 12.87 -4.65
N ILE A 141 -12.00 14.08 -5.12
CA ILE A 141 -12.49 15.33 -4.55
C ILE A 141 -14.03 15.39 -4.62
N GLY A 142 -14.64 14.91 -5.71
CA GLY A 142 -16.09 14.81 -5.82
C GLY A 142 -16.74 13.88 -4.78
N LYS A 143 -16.01 12.89 -4.27
CA LYS A 143 -16.46 11.99 -3.18
C LYS A 143 -16.07 12.48 -1.80
N TYR A 144 -14.96 13.22 -1.71
CA TYR A 144 -14.43 13.76 -0.47
C TYR A 144 -13.79 15.13 -0.73
N ALA A 145 -14.58 16.18 -0.55
CA ALA A 145 -14.20 17.55 -0.91
C ALA A 145 -12.95 18.06 -0.18
N GLU A 146 -12.69 17.58 1.03
CA GLU A 146 -11.53 17.97 1.84
C GLU A 146 -10.26 17.15 1.53
N TYR A 147 -10.30 16.27 0.53
CA TYR A 147 -9.12 15.49 0.15
C TYR A 147 -7.97 16.41 -0.28
N ALA A 148 -6.78 16.12 0.26
CA ALA A 148 -5.52 16.71 -0.17
C ALA A 148 -4.46 15.61 -0.26
N LYS A 149 -3.55 15.71 -1.23
CA LYS A 149 -2.43 14.77 -1.36
C LYS A 149 -1.57 14.77 -0.10
N GLY A 150 -1.11 13.60 0.33
CA GLY A 150 -0.32 13.44 1.55
C GLY A 150 -1.08 13.77 2.84
N MET A 151 -2.41 13.81 2.83
CA MET A 151 -3.16 14.11 4.05
C MET A 151 -2.94 13.04 5.14
N PRO A 152 -2.96 13.42 6.43
CA PRO A 152 -2.67 12.48 7.51
C PRO A 152 -3.62 11.27 7.53
N ALA A 153 -3.08 10.12 7.90
CA ALA A 153 -3.83 8.88 8.08
C ALA A 153 -5.08 9.02 8.97
N ALA A 154 -5.02 9.87 10.00
CA ALA A 154 -6.16 10.13 10.87
C ALA A 154 -7.35 10.79 10.13
N LYS A 155 -7.08 11.69 9.18
CA LYS A 155 -8.11 12.31 8.34
C LYS A 155 -8.66 11.31 7.32
N LEU A 156 -7.79 10.49 6.71
CA LEU A 156 -8.23 9.40 5.83
C LEU A 156 -9.13 8.41 6.60
N ALA A 157 -8.78 8.08 7.84
CA ALA A 157 -9.51 7.13 8.67
C ALA A 157 -10.89 7.62 9.13
N ALA A 158 -11.16 8.92 9.02
CA ALA A 158 -12.48 9.48 9.28
C ALA A 158 -13.50 9.12 8.18
N VAL A 159 -13.01 8.81 6.97
CA VAL A 159 -13.86 8.55 5.79
C VAL A 159 -13.65 7.16 5.19
N ILE A 160 -12.46 6.56 5.35
CA ILE A 160 -12.14 5.19 4.94
C ILE A 160 -12.05 4.32 6.18
N ASP A 161 -13.11 3.53 6.39
CA ASP A 161 -13.27 2.60 7.48
C ASP A 161 -13.08 1.13 7.04
N ALA A 162 -13.38 0.19 7.94
CA ALA A 162 -13.34 -1.23 7.61
C ALA A 162 -14.29 -1.60 6.45
N ALA A 163 -15.46 -0.97 6.34
CA ALA A 163 -16.34 -1.20 5.20
C ALA A 163 -15.71 -0.69 3.90
N GLY A 164 -14.98 0.42 3.94
CA GLY A 164 -14.17 0.93 2.83
C GLY A 164 -13.10 -0.06 2.38
N LEU A 165 -12.35 -0.64 3.31
CA LEU A 165 -11.36 -1.67 2.98
C LEU A 165 -12.00 -2.92 2.37
N ARG A 166 -13.17 -3.36 2.86
CA ARG A 166 -13.92 -4.48 2.28
C ARG A 166 -14.40 -4.19 0.85
N ARG A 167 -14.82 -2.95 0.58
CA ARG A 167 -15.16 -2.52 -0.78
C ARG A 167 -13.96 -2.60 -1.71
N ALA A 168 -12.85 -1.99 -1.31
CA ALA A 168 -11.66 -1.90 -2.14
C ALA A 168 -11.03 -3.28 -2.40
N ARG A 169 -10.92 -4.16 -1.39
CA ARG A 169 -10.36 -5.51 -1.57
C ARG A 169 -11.14 -6.38 -2.56
N GLY A 170 -12.43 -6.10 -2.77
CA GLY A 170 -13.26 -6.82 -3.73
C GLY A 170 -12.93 -6.51 -5.19
N VAL A 171 -12.20 -5.43 -5.45
CA VAL A 171 -11.90 -4.94 -6.81
C VAL A 171 -10.41 -4.70 -7.05
N GLU A 172 -9.59 -4.70 -6.00
CA GLU A 172 -8.13 -4.48 -6.05
C GLU A 172 -7.39 -5.74 -5.55
N PRO A 173 -6.96 -6.66 -6.43
CA PRO A 173 -6.34 -7.92 -6.04
C PRO A 173 -5.04 -7.74 -5.24
N GLY A 174 -4.20 -6.77 -5.61
CA GLY A 174 -2.96 -6.49 -4.90
C GLY A 174 -3.20 -5.97 -3.48
N LEU A 175 -4.19 -5.09 -3.31
CA LEU A 175 -4.62 -4.63 -1.99
C LEU A 175 -5.23 -5.79 -1.18
N ASN A 176 -6.02 -6.66 -1.81
CA ASN A 176 -6.57 -7.84 -1.14
C ASN A 176 -5.46 -8.74 -0.58
N ALA A 177 -4.39 -8.98 -1.34
CA ALA A 177 -3.24 -9.75 -0.87
C ALA A 177 -2.58 -9.13 0.37
N LEU A 178 -2.37 -7.79 0.37
CA LEU A 178 -1.86 -7.06 1.53
C LEU A 178 -2.80 -7.18 2.74
N LEU A 179 -4.10 -6.98 2.54
CA LEU A 179 -5.09 -7.08 3.61
C LEU A 179 -5.19 -8.50 4.19
N MET A 180 -5.05 -9.54 3.36
CA MET A 180 -4.95 -10.92 3.83
C MET A 180 -3.67 -11.17 4.63
N ALA A 181 -2.53 -10.58 4.23
CA ALA A 181 -1.29 -10.71 4.98
C ALA A 181 -1.39 -10.04 6.36
N LEU A 182 -2.07 -8.89 6.44
CA LEU A 182 -2.47 -8.23 7.70
C LEU A 182 -3.57 -9.03 8.44
N GLY A 183 -4.19 -9.96 7.72
CA GLY A 183 -5.36 -10.77 8.04
C GLY A 183 -6.59 -10.00 8.50
N PHE A 184 -6.83 -8.90 7.81
CA PHE A 184 -8.12 -8.24 7.78
C PHE A 184 -9.20 -9.17 7.18
N GLN A 185 -10.38 -9.20 7.82
CA GLN A 185 -11.55 -9.98 7.39
C GLN A 185 -12.61 -9.09 6.74
#